data_AF-A0A353XRL9-F1
#
_entry.id   AF-A0A353XRL9-F1
#
_cell.length_a   1.000
_cell.length_b   1.000
_cell.length_c   1.000
_cell.angle_alpha   90.00
_cell.angle_beta   90.00
_cell.angle_gamma   90.00
#
_symmetry.space_group_name_H-M   'P 1'
#
loop_
_entity.id
_entity.type
_entity.pdbx_description
1 polymer ?
#
loop_
_entity_poly.entity_id
_entity_poly.type
_entity_poly.pdbx_seq_one_letter_code
_entity_poly.pdbx_strand_id
1 'polypeptide(L)'
;MVNLMQSIITPQSQSNSHYLILDNLSVSFGDTEVVKSLSMRLEQGEIGCLLGFSGCGKTTALRAIAGLEQPQSGKVILNGKTLTDITQGKVKVQIMPDKRDMGMVFQ
;
A
#
# COMPACT_ATOMS: atom_id res chain seq x y z
N MET A 1 -15.02 -5.99 -7.62
CA MET A 1 -14.82 -4.57 -7.24
C MET A 1 -14.51 -4.54 -5.75
N VAL A 2 -13.39 -3.94 -5.35
CA VAL A 2 -13.04 -3.71 -3.94
C VAL A 2 -13.65 -2.37 -3.55
N ASN A 3 -14.56 -2.36 -2.58
CA ASN A 3 -15.15 -1.13 -2.05
C ASN A 3 -14.47 -0.72 -0.74
N LEU A 4 -14.17 0.57 -0.62
CA LEU A 4 -13.59 1.22 0.56
C LEU A 4 -14.72 1.81 1.42
N MET A 5 -14.76 1.47 2.72
CA MET A 5 -15.55 2.17 3.74
C MET A 5 -14.62 2.98 4.64
N GLN A 6 -15.08 4.17 5.03
CA GLN A 6 -14.31 5.22 5.70
C GLN A 6 -14.01 4.91 7.18
N SER A 7 -12.90 5.50 7.63
CA SER A 7 -12.28 5.53 8.96
C SER A 7 -13.26 5.65 10.15
N ILE A 8 -13.02 4.87 11.20
CA ILE A 8 -13.72 4.97 12.50
C ILE A 8 -12.68 5.34 13.58
N ILE A 9 -12.80 6.58 14.09
CA ILE A 9 -12.24 7.17 15.33
C ILE A 9 -10.72 7.48 15.36
N THR A 10 -10.36 8.78 15.35
CA THR A 10 -9.08 9.31 15.88
C THR A 10 -9.28 10.72 16.48
N PRO A 11 -8.76 11.05 17.68
CA PRO A 11 -8.77 12.40 18.25
C PRO A 11 -7.81 13.33 17.49
N GLN A 12 -8.27 14.53 17.18
CA GLN A 12 -7.58 15.53 16.37
C GLN A 12 -6.49 16.25 17.21
N SER A 13 -5.22 15.96 16.94
CA SER A 13 -4.06 16.78 17.32
C SER A 13 -3.23 17.02 16.06
N GLN A 14 -3.08 18.28 15.66
CA GLN A 14 -2.64 18.69 14.34
C GLN A 14 -1.15 18.43 14.08
N SER A 15 -0.84 17.37 13.33
CA SER A 15 0.23 17.39 12.33
C SER A 15 -0.29 16.59 11.14
N ASN A 16 -0.50 17.24 10.01
CA ASN A 16 -1.11 16.65 8.82
C ASN A 16 -0.06 15.79 8.08
N SER A 17 0.40 14.72 8.74
CA SER A 17 1.46 13.84 8.23
C SER A 17 0.85 12.50 7.83
N HIS A 18 0.40 12.43 6.58
CA HIS A 18 0.06 11.18 5.90
C HIS A 18 1.16 10.15 6.19
N TYR A 19 0.86 9.14 7.01
CA TYR A 19 1.85 8.18 7.49
C TYR A 19 2.09 7.09 6.46
N LEU A 20 1.03 6.55 5.84
CA LEU A 20 1.13 5.66 4.69
C LEU A 20 0.43 6.30 3.49
N ILE A 21 1.11 6.36 2.35
CA ILE A 21 0.52 6.77 1.07
C ILE A 21 0.77 5.67 0.04
N LEU A 22 -0.32 5.19 -0.55
CA LEU A 22 -0.29 4.41 -1.78
C LEU A 22 -0.78 5.30 -2.91
N ASP A 23 0.00 5.39 -3.98
CA ASP A 23 -0.32 6.19 -5.16
C ASP A 23 -0.30 5.28 -6.39
N ASN A 24 -1.49 5.00 -6.91
CA ASN A 24 -1.71 4.20 -8.12
C ASN A 24 -0.94 2.87 -8.14
N LEU A 25 -0.96 2.15 -7.01
CA LEU A 25 -0.27 0.87 -6.87
C LEU A 25 -0.95 -0.21 -7.71
N SER A 26 -0.24 -0.77 -8.68
CA SER A 26 -0.72 -1.88 -9.51
C SER A 26 0.19 -3.09 -9.38
N VAL A 27 -0.43 -4.28 -9.30
CA VAL A 27 0.27 -5.56 -9.19
C VAL A 27 -0.38 -6.57 -10.15
N SER A 28 0.44 -7.20 -10.97
CA SER A 28 0.03 -8.20 -11.96
C SER A 28 0.86 -9.47 -11.86
N PHE A 29 0.25 -10.60 -12.20
CA PHE A 29 0.94 -11.88 -12.39
C PHE A 29 0.70 -12.34 -13.83
N GLY A 30 1.77 -12.37 -14.63
CA GLY A 30 1.65 -12.51 -16.08
C GLY A 30 0.73 -11.42 -16.65
N ASP A 31 -0.26 -11.83 -17.44
CA ASP A 31 -1.24 -10.92 -18.06
C ASP A 31 -2.41 -10.54 -17.14
N THR A 32 -2.47 -11.09 -15.92
CA THR A 32 -3.57 -10.85 -14.99
C THR A 32 -3.23 -9.76 -13.98
N GLU A 33 -3.92 -8.62 -14.09
CA GLU A 33 -3.82 -7.52 -13.13
C GLU A 33 -4.71 -7.79 -11.89
N VAL A 34 -4.06 -8.02 -10.74
CA VAL A 34 -4.72 -8.41 -9.47
C VAL A 34 -5.05 -7.19 -8.61
N VAL A 35 -4.15 -6.20 -8.57
CA VAL A 35 -4.38 -4.91 -7.91
C VAL A 35 -4.30 -3.83 -8.97
N LYS A 36 -5.35 -3.00 -9.07
CA LYS A 36 -5.50 -2.00 -10.14
C LYS A 36 -5.50 -0.59 -9.56
N SER A 37 -4.41 0.15 -9.78
CA SER A 37 -4.27 1.57 -9.41
C SER A 37 -4.75 1.90 -7.99
N LEU A 38 -4.42 1.05 -7.02
CA LEU A 38 -4.85 1.23 -5.63
C LEU A 38 -4.21 2.50 -5.06
N SER A 39 -5.05 3.45 -4.70
CA SER A 39 -4.65 4.71 -4.06
C SER A 39 -5.36 4.85 -2.72
N MET A 40 -4.60 5.07 -1.65
CA MET A 40 -5.13 5.29 -0.31
C MET A 40 -4.12 6.04 0.54
N ARG A 41 -4.61 6.66 1.62
CA ARG A 41 -3.78 7.32 2.62
C ARG A 41 -4.25 6.89 4.01
N LEU A 42 -3.30 6.76 4.93
CA LEU A 42 -3.57 6.59 6.36
C LEU A 42 -2.75 7.62 7.11
N GLU A 43 -3.39 8.33 8.03
CA GLU A 43 -2.72 9.21 8.96
C GLU A 43 -2.06 8.42 10.09
N GLN A 44 -1.14 9.07 10.80
CA GLN A 44 -0.55 8.48 12.01
C GLN A 44 -1.64 8.15 13.02
N GLY A 45 -1.63 6.91 13.53
CA GLY A 45 -2.61 6.43 14.51
C GLY A 45 -3.91 5.91 13.93
N GLU A 46 -4.12 5.99 12.60
CA GLU A 46 -5.28 5.38 11.96
C GLU A 46 -5.09 3.89 11.72
N ILE A 47 -6.22 3.16 11.80
CA ILE A 47 -6.28 1.75 11.45
C ILE A 47 -6.96 1.64 10.08
N GLY A 48 -6.21 1.21 9.08
CA GLY A 48 -6.73 0.87 7.76
C GLY A 48 -7.19 -0.57 7.67
N CYS A 49 -8.31 -0.81 6.99
CA CYS A 49 -8.79 -2.16 6.69
C CYS A 49 -9.01 -2.33 5.19
N LEU A 50 -8.42 -3.38 4.61
CA LEU A 50 -8.71 -3.79 3.23
C LEU A 50 -9.80 -4.86 3.26
N LEU A 51 -10.99 -4.52 2.76
CA LEU A 51 -12.15 -5.39 2.72
C LEU A 51 -12.41 -5.89 1.29
N GLY A 52 -13.02 -7.07 1.16
CA GLY A 52 -13.42 -7.63 -0.14
C GLY A 52 -13.44 -9.15 -0.16
N PHE A 53 -14.01 -9.73 -1.22
CA PHE A 53 -14.14 -11.18 -1.39
C PHE A 53 -12.78 -11.91 -1.44
N SER A 54 -12.79 -13.22 -1.20
CA SER A 54 -11.60 -14.03 -1.43
C SER A 54 -11.11 -13.88 -2.88
N GLY A 55 -9.79 -13.82 -3.08
CA GLY A 55 -9.19 -13.66 -4.40
C GLY A 55 -9.20 -12.23 -4.98
N CYS A 56 -9.75 -11.22 -4.29
CA CYS A 56 -9.81 -9.85 -4.83
C CYS A 56 -8.49 -9.05 -4.71
N GLY A 57 -7.38 -9.69 -4.33
CA GLY A 57 -6.06 -9.03 -4.29
C GLY A 57 -5.65 -8.37 -2.97
N LYS A 58 -6.38 -8.54 -1.86
CA LYS A 58 -6.02 -7.94 -0.54
C LYS A 58 -4.62 -8.32 -0.07
N THR A 59 -4.35 -9.62 -0.01
CA THR A 59 -3.05 -10.13 0.42
C THR A 59 -1.94 -9.69 -0.54
N THR A 60 -2.23 -9.65 -1.84
CA THR A 60 -1.31 -9.13 -2.86
C THR A 60 -0.97 -7.66 -2.61
N ALA A 61 -1.97 -6.81 -2.32
CA ALA A 61 -1.77 -5.42 -1.97
C ALA A 61 -0.92 -5.27 -0.71
N LEU A 62 -1.26 -5.98 0.38
CA LEU A 62 -0.49 -5.93 1.64
C LEU A 62 0.96 -6.40 1.44
N ARG A 63 1.18 -7.47 0.67
CA ARG A 63 2.53 -7.96 0.33
C ARG A 63 3.30 -6.94 -0.49
N ALA A 64 2.67 -6.24 -1.44
CA ALA A 64 3.32 -5.20 -2.22
C ALA A 64 3.72 -3.99 -1.36
N ILE A 65 2.86 -3.59 -0.42
CA ILE A 65 3.18 -2.54 0.57
C ILE A 65 4.36 -2.96 1.45
N ALA A 66 4.38 -4.20 1.92
CA ALA A 66 5.47 -4.78 2.69
C ALA A 66 6.74 -5.08 1.87
N GLY A 67 6.71 -4.91 0.55
CA GLY A 67 7.83 -5.21 -0.36
C GLY A 67 8.05 -6.69 -0.64
N LEU A 68 7.17 -7.56 -0.16
CA LEU A 68 7.17 -9.00 -0.39
C LEU A 68 6.64 -9.38 -1.77
N GLU A 69 6.05 -8.41 -2.47
CA GLU A 69 5.64 -8.51 -3.87
C GLU A 69 6.10 -7.25 -4.60
N GLN A 70 6.57 -7.39 -5.85
CA GLN A 70 6.99 -6.23 -6.64
C GLN A 70 5.81 -5.73 -7.47
N PRO A 71 5.35 -4.47 -7.27
CA PRO A 71 4.34 -3.90 -8.14
C PRO A 71 4.87 -3.61 -9.55
N GLN A 72 3.99 -3.53 -10.53
CA GLN A 72 4.33 -3.12 -11.89
C GLN A 72 4.40 -1.59 -12.01
N SER A 73 3.64 -0.88 -11.18
CA SER A 73 3.64 0.58 -11.13
C SER A 73 3.13 1.11 -9.80
N GLY A 74 3.38 2.40 -9.57
CA GLY A 74 2.87 3.15 -8.43
C GLY A 74 3.91 3.41 -7.37
N LYS A 75 3.47 4.02 -6.27
CA LYS A 75 4.34 4.43 -5.16
C LYS A 75 3.81 3.96 -3.82
N VAL A 76 4.75 3.63 -2.94
CA VAL A 76 4.50 3.37 -1.52
C VAL A 76 5.40 4.30 -0.74
N ILE A 77 4.80 5.14 0.11
CA ILE A 77 5.50 6.09 0.97
C ILE A 77 5.07 5.81 2.40
N LEU A 78 6.04 5.63 3.30
CA LEU A 78 5.82 5.43 4.73
C LEU A 78 6.60 6.50 5.50
N ASN A 79 5.93 7.24 6.38
CA ASN A 79 6.53 8.28 7.22
C ASN A 79 7.38 9.27 6.41
N GLY A 80 6.85 9.74 5.27
CA GLY A 80 7.55 10.60 4.32
C GLY A 80 8.68 9.93 3.51
N LYS A 81 9.07 8.69 3.83
CA LYS A 81 10.10 7.94 3.10
C LYS A 81 9.46 7.15 1.96
N THR A 82 9.93 7.39 0.73
CA THR A 82 9.54 6.57 -0.42
C THR A 82 10.16 5.18 -0.29
N LEU A 83 9.33 4.14 -0.19
CA LEU A 83 9.73 2.74 -0.09
C LEU A 83 9.73 2.06 -1.47
N THR A 84 8.77 2.42 -2.32
CA THR A 84 8.67 1.97 -3.70
C THR A 84 8.29 3.16 -4.58
N ASP A 85 8.96 3.32 -5.72
CA ASP A 85 8.55 4.19 -6.82
C ASP A 85 8.86 3.49 -8.13
N ILE A 86 7.80 3.03 -8.79
CA ILE A 86 7.87 2.44 -10.12
C ILE A 86 7.00 3.28 -11.03
N THR A 87 7.65 4.13 -11.83
CA THR A 87 6.99 5.09 -12.70
C THR A 87 7.52 4.90 -14.11
N GLN A 88 6.63 4.93 -15.12
CA GLN A 88 6.99 4.73 -16.53
C GLN A 88 7.73 3.39 -16.78
N GLY A 89 7.33 2.34 -16.07
CA GLY A 89 7.93 1.00 -16.19
C GLY A 89 9.37 0.90 -15.69
N LYS A 90 9.89 1.93 -15.00
CA LYS A 90 11.23 1.92 -14.42
C LYS A 90 11.17 1.95 -12.90
N VAL A 91 11.93 1.06 -12.27
CA VAL A 91 12.12 1.07 -10.83
C VAL A 91 13.07 2.21 -10.48
N LYS A 92 12.54 3.24 -9.82
CA LYS A 92 13.34 4.36 -9.30
C LYS A 92 13.77 4.11 -7.86
N VAL A 93 12.86 3.55 -7.07
CA VAL A 93 13.10 3.21 -5.66
C VAL A 93 12.43 1.86 -5.37
N GLN A 94 13.13 0.97 -4.69
CA GLN A 94 12.58 -0.27 -4.15
C GLN A 94 13.40 -0.68 -2.92
N ILE A 95 12.85 -0.45 -1.74
CA ILE A 95 13.45 -0.87 -0.47
C ILE A 95 13.07 -2.32 -0.18
N MET A 96 14.04 -3.11 0.28
CA MET A 96 13.84 -4.51 0.67
C MET A 96 12.93 -4.62 1.90
N PRO A 97 12.10 -5.69 2.03
CA PRO A 97 11.14 -5.85 3.13
C PRO A 97 11.72 -5.63 4.52
N ASP A 98 12.90 -6.19 4.80
CA ASP A 98 13.62 -6.11 6.08
C ASP A 98 14.04 -4.67 6.45
N LYS A 99 14.04 -3.74 5.48
CA LYS A 99 14.46 -2.34 5.65
C LYS A 99 13.30 -1.34 5.58
N ARG A 100 12.05 -1.82 5.55
CA ARG A 100 10.85 -0.97 5.43
C ARG A 100 10.31 -0.43 6.76
N ASP A 101 10.95 -0.74 7.89
CA ASP A 101 10.50 -0.31 9.22
C ASP A 101 9.02 -0.63 9.48
N MET A 102 8.57 -1.77 8.96
CA MET A 102 7.23 -2.29 9.13
C MET A 102 7.27 -3.81 9.27
N GLY A 103 6.43 -4.35 10.15
CA GLY A 103 6.19 -5.77 10.30
C GLY A 103 4.89 -6.18 9.60
N MET A 104 4.84 -7.43 9.15
CA MET A 104 3.62 -8.05 8.64
C MET A 104 3.32 -9.30 9.46
N VAL A 105 2.12 -9.36 10.03
CA VAL A 105 1.61 -10.53 10.76
C VAL A 105 0.57 -11.22 9.89
N PHE A 106 0.68 -12.54 9.77
CA PHE A 106 -0.30 -13.38 9.09
C PHE A 106 -1.05 -14.21 10.12
N GLN A 107 -2.36 -14.38 9.90
CA GLN A 107 -3.21 -15.35 10.57
C GLN A 107 -3.80 -16.29 9.52
#